data_AF-A0A7K2KX75-F1
#
_entry.id   AF-A0A7K2KX75-F1
#
_cell.length_a   1.000
_cell.length_b   1.000
_cell.length_c   1.000
_cell.angle_alpha   90.00
_cell.angle_beta   90.00
_cell.angle_gamma   90.00
#
_symmetry.space_group_name_H-M   'P 1'
#
loop_
_entity.id
_entity.type
_entity.pdbx_description
1 polymer ?
#
loop_
_entity_poly.entity_id
_entity_poly.type
_entity_poly.pdbx_seq_one_letter_code
_entity_poly.pdbx_strand_id
1 'polypeptide(L)'
;TKVELLAPDFNAVPELLKQVFDSRPEVFAHNVETVPRIFKRIRPGFRYERSLDVITQARDYGLVTKSNLILGMGETREEISEALRQLHDAGCELITITQYLRPSVRHHPVERWVKPQEFVELKDEADQIGFSGVMSGPLVRSSYRAGRLFQQAMEKRSRAGA
;
A
#
# COMPACT_ATOMS: atom_id res chain seq x y z
N THR A 1 -15.06 14.85 -10.76
CA THR A 1 -14.10 14.72 -9.63
C THR A 1 -13.67 13.28 -9.54
N LYS A 2 -12.38 13.00 -9.29
CA LYS A 2 -11.87 11.63 -9.08
C LYS A 2 -11.77 11.34 -7.58
N VAL A 3 -12.10 10.13 -7.16
CA VAL A 3 -12.19 9.68 -5.77
C VAL A 3 -11.20 8.54 -5.51
N GLU A 4 -10.38 8.72 -4.47
CA GLU A 4 -9.61 7.61 -3.86
C GLU A 4 -10.27 7.28 -2.52
N LEU A 5 -10.60 6.00 -2.31
CA LEU A 5 -11.23 5.52 -1.09
C LEU A 5 -10.27 4.63 -0.30
N LEU A 6 -9.84 5.08 0.88
CA LEU A 6 -9.07 4.27 1.83
C LEU A 6 -10.01 3.58 2.82
N ALA A 7 -10.02 2.25 2.80
CA ALA A 7 -10.96 1.44 3.54
C ALA A 7 -10.29 0.53 4.59
N PRO A 8 -11.00 0.19 5.70
CA PRO A 8 -10.61 -0.92 6.57
C PRO A 8 -10.77 -2.27 5.83
N ASP A 9 -10.46 -3.38 6.50
CA ASP A 9 -10.51 -4.70 5.87
C ASP A 9 -11.93 -5.29 5.79
N PHE A 10 -12.88 -4.79 6.59
CA PHE A 10 -14.22 -5.39 6.76
C PHE A 10 -14.15 -6.91 7.02
N ASN A 11 -13.11 -7.36 7.73
CA ASN A 11 -12.76 -8.77 7.93
C ASN A 11 -12.64 -9.59 6.62
N ALA A 12 -12.39 -8.94 5.49
CA ALA A 12 -12.38 -9.52 4.14
C ALA A 12 -13.67 -10.25 3.76
N VAL A 13 -14.80 -9.91 4.38
CA VAL A 13 -16.10 -10.50 4.06
C VAL A 13 -16.52 -10.01 2.67
N PRO A 14 -16.62 -10.91 1.66
CA PRO A 14 -16.84 -10.49 0.27
C PRO A 14 -18.08 -9.63 0.07
N GLU A 15 -19.16 -9.90 0.80
CA GLU A 15 -20.43 -9.16 0.69
C GLU A 15 -20.32 -7.74 1.22
N LEU A 16 -19.49 -7.50 2.23
CA LEU A 16 -19.24 -6.15 2.78
C LEU A 16 -18.30 -5.37 1.86
N LEU A 17 -17.25 -6.03 1.38
CA LEU A 17 -16.32 -5.43 0.42
C LEU A 17 -17.02 -5.07 -0.88
N LYS A 18 -17.87 -5.95 -1.41
CA LYS A 18 -18.64 -5.70 -2.62
C LYS A 18 -19.50 -4.44 -2.51
N GLN A 19 -20.16 -4.19 -1.37
CA GLN A 19 -20.93 -2.95 -1.18
C GLN A 19 -20.07 -1.69 -1.34
N VAL A 20 -18.82 -1.75 -0.87
CA VAL A 20 -17.86 -0.65 -1.03
C VAL A 20 -17.39 -0.56 -2.48
N PHE A 21 -17.05 -1.68 -3.11
CA PHE A 21 -16.58 -1.74 -4.49
C PHE A 21 -17.64 -1.29 -5.51
N ASP A 22 -18.92 -1.56 -5.25
CA ASP A 22 -20.05 -1.13 -6.08
C ASP A 22 -20.15 0.41 -6.19
N SER A 23 -19.56 1.17 -5.25
CA SER A 23 -19.44 2.63 -5.35
C SER A 23 -18.45 3.11 -6.41
N ARG A 24 -17.63 2.21 -6.95
CA ARG A 24 -16.69 2.42 -8.07
C ARG A 24 -15.74 3.62 -7.87
N PRO A 25 -14.94 3.66 -6.78
CA PRO A 25 -13.91 4.67 -6.65
C PRO A 25 -12.85 4.49 -7.76
N GLU A 26 -12.25 5.58 -8.25
CA GLU A 26 -11.15 5.49 -9.22
C GLU A 26 -9.94 4.73 -8.65
N VAL A 27 -9.70 4.85 -7.34
CA VAL A 27 -8.70 4.08 -6.61
C VAL A 27 -9.29 3.54 -5.32
N PHE A 28 -9.20 2.22 -5.12
CA PHE A 28 -9.47 1.59 -3.84
C PHE A 28 -8.15 1.34 -3.11
N ALA A 29 -8.01 1.91 -1.92
CA ALA A 29 -6.83 1.76 -1.08
C ALA A 29 -7.13 0.92 0.16
N HIS A 30 -6.26 -0.04 0.45
CA HIS A 30 -6.20 -0.74 1.73
C HIS A 30 -4.74 -0.89 2.14
N ASN A 31 -4.33 -0.19 3.19
CA ASN A 31 -2.94 -0.21 3.61
C ASN A 31 -2.65 -1.51 4.37
N VAL A 32 -1.52 -2.16 4.11
CA VAL A 32 -0.94 -3.18 5.00
C VAL A 32 -0.10 -2.53 6.11
N GLU A 33 0.46 -1.36 5.86
CA GLU A 33 1.29 -0.53 6.76
C GLU A 33 2.65 -1.11 7.13
N THR A 34 2.80 -2.43 7.27
CA THR A 34 4.07 -3.01 7.73
C THR A 34 4.24 -4.47 7.32
N VAL A 35 5.38 -5.05 7.67
CA VAL A 35 5.79 -6.42 7.28
C VAL A 35 5.20 -7.50 8.21
N PRO A 36 5.04 -8.76 7.75
CA PRO A 36 4.31 -9.81 8.48
C PRO A 36 4.77 -10.02 9.94
N ARG A 37 6.08 -10.06 10.19
CA ARG A 37 6.66 -10.34 11.51
C ARG A 37 6.21 -9.34 12.58
N ILE A 38 6.10 -8.05 12.23
CA ILE A 38 5.72 -6.99 13.17
C ILE A 38 4.24 -6.60 13.07
N PHE A 39 3.54 -7.05 12.03
CA PHE A 39 2.15 -6.69 11.75
C PHE A 39 1.22 -6.91 12.94
N LYS A 40 1.24 -8.09 13.58
CA LYS A 40 0.36 -8.39 14.73
C LYS A 40 0.59 -7.46 15.93
N ARG A 41 1.82 -6.95 16.09
CA ARG A 41 2.17 -5.99 17.16
C ARG A 41 1.61 -4.60 16.84
N ILE A 42 1.69 -4.17 15.59
CA ILE A 42 1.25 -2.84 15.16
C ILE A 42 -0.27 -2.78 14.92
N ARG A 43 -0.87 -3.87 14.42
CA ARG A 43 -2.26 -3.96 13.98
C ARG A 43 -2.97 -5.21 14.52
N PRO A 44 -3.19 -5.31 15.84
CA PRO A 44 -3.71 -6.52 16.48
C PRO A 44 -5.13 -6.93 16.02
N GLY A 45 -5.92 -5.99 15.47
CA GLY A 45 -7.25 -6.28 14.92
C GLY A 45 -7.25 -6.79 13.47
N PHE A 46 -6.09 -6.85 12.82
CA PHE A 46 -5.94 -7.23 11.42
C PHE A 46 -5.07 -8.49 11.29
N ARG A 47 -5.12 -9.14 10.11
CA ARG A 47 -4.17 -10.18 9.70
C ARG A 47 -3.53 -9.78 8.39
N TYR A 48 -2.23 -10.00 8.24
CA TYR A 48 -1.48 -9.56 7.07
C TYR A 48 -2.03 -10.18 5.78
N GLU A 49 -2.24 -11.49 5.82
CA GLU A 49 -2.77 -12.28 4.69
C GLU A 49 -4.20 -11.83 4.33
N ARG A 50 -5.00 -11.47 5.35
CA ARG A 50 -6.34 -10.93 5.14
C ARG A 50 -6.33 -9.55 4.49
N SER A 51 -5.37 -8.71 4.84
CA SER A 51 -5.19 -7.41 4.19
C SER A 51 -4.74 -7.56 2.73
N LEU A 52 -3.94 -8.58 2.40
CA LEU A 52 -3.63 -8.92 1.01
C LEU A 52 -4.87 -9.42 0.25
N ASP A 53 -5.69 -10.26 0.87
CA ASP A 53 -6.94 -10.76 0.28
C ASP A 53 -7.91 -9.62 -0.08
N VAL A 54 -8.03 -8.59 0.77
CA VAL A 54 -8.81 -7.37 0.46
C VAL A 54 -8.34 -6.69 -0.83
N ILE A 55 -7.02 -6.62 -1.05
CA ILE A 55 -6.44 -6.05 -2.28
C ILE A 55 -6.76 -6.94 -3.48
N THR A 56 -6.63 -8.26 -3.34
CA THR A 56 -6.95 -9.21 -4.41
C THR A 56 -8.42 -9.14 -4.80
N GLN A 57 -9.34 -9.12 -3.84
CA GLN A 57 -10.77 -8.97 -4.12
C GLN A 57 -11.10 -7.66 -4.84
N ALA A 58 -10.45 -6.55 -4.47
CA ALA A 58 -10.63 -5.27 -5.16
C ALA A 58 -10.08 -5.29 -6.60
N ARG A 59 -8.92 -5.94 -6.81
CA ARG A 59 -8.33 -6.14 -8.14
C ARG A 59 -9.23 -7.00 -9.02
N ASP A 60 -9.71 -8.13 -8.50
CA ASP A 60 -10.58 -9.05 -9.22
C ASP A 60 -11.94 -8.42 -9.57
N TYR A 61 -12.41 -7.47 -8.75
CA TYR A 61 -13.57 -6.63 -9.07
C TYR A 61 -13.28 -5.58 -10.18
N GLY A 62 -12.01 -5.37 -10.54
CA GLY A 62 -11.58 -4.50 -11.64
C GLY A 62 -11.17 -3.08 -11.21
N LEU A 63 -11.06 -2.80 -9.91
CA LEU A 63 -10.64 -1.49 -9.41
C LEU A 63 -9.11 -1.29 -9.56
N VAL A 64 -8.67 -0.04 -9.60
CA VAL A 64 -7.25 0.28 -9.37
C VAL A 64 -6.99 0.19 -7.88
N THR A 65 -6.00 -0.61 -7.49
CA THR A 65 -5.70 -0.89 -6.08
C THR A 65 -4.49 -0.12 -5.58
N LYS A 66 -4.49 0.18 -4.28
CA LYS A 66 -3.40 0.89 -3.62
C LYS A 66 -3.13 0.38 -2.22
N SER A 67 -1.87 0.40 -1.82
CA SER A 67 -1.47 0.15 -0.43
C SER A 67 -0.35 1.08 0.03
N ASN A 68 0.11 0.88 1.26
CA ASN A 68 1.16 1.65 1.91
C ASN A 68 2.05 0.78 2.80
N LEU A 69 3.34 1.11 2.84
CA LEU A 69 4.32 0.64 3.82
C LEU A 69 4.88 1.82 4.61
N ILE A 70 4.84 1.72 5.93
CA ILE A 70 5.43 2.66 6.88
C ILE A 70 6.70 2.01 7.44
N LEU A 71 7.83 2.68 7.26
CA LEU A 71 9.15 2.20 7.65
C LEU A 71 9.61 2.83 8.96
N GLY A 72 10.56 2.19 9.64
CA GLY A 72 11.12 2.63 10.92
C GLY A 72 10.42 2.03 12.14
N MET A 73 9.64 0.95 11.95
CA MET A 73 8.97 0.22 13.04
C MET A 73 9.69 -1.07 13.43
N GLY A 74 10.83 -1.37 12.81
CA GLY A 74 11.71 -2.50 13.15
C GLY A 74 11.75 -3.58 12.08
N GLU A 75 11.20 -3.31 10.90
CA GLU A 75 11.36 -4.11 9.69
C GLU A 75 12.79 -4.05 9.13
N THR A 76 13.24 -5.12 8.48
CA THR A 76 14.51 -5.15 7.74
C THR A 76 14.32 -4.82 6.25
N ARG A 77 15.41 -4.54 5.53
CA ARG A 77 15.37 -4.25 4.09
C ARG A 77 14.77 -5.41 3.30
N GLU A 78 15.11 -6.64 3.66
CA GLU A 78 14.66 -7.88 3.04
C GLU A 78 13.16 -8.10 3.26
N GLU A 79 12.66 -7.80 4.47
CA GLU A 79 11.24 -7.89 4.78
C GLU A 79 10.42 -6.85 4.02
N ILE A 80 10.97 -5.65 3.80
CA ILE A 80 10.32 -4.62 2.97
C ILE A 80 10.23 -5.11 1.53
N SER A 81 11.33 -5.62 0.96
CA SER A 81 11.37 -6.18 -0.39
C SER A 81 10.36 -7.32 -0.57
N GLU A 82 10.24 -8.20 0.42
CA GLU A 82 9.27 -9.29 0.40
C GLU A 82 7.83 -8.78 0.47
N ALA A 83 7.55 -7.81 1.34
CA ALA A 83 6.23 -7.19 1.42
C ALA A 83 5.83 -6.48 0.10
N LEU A 84 6.79 -5.85 -0.60
CA LEU A 84 6.54 -5.25 -1.92
C LEU A 84 6.14 -6.30 -2.96
N ARG A 85 6.83 -7.45 -3.00
CA ARG A 85 6.46 -8.57 -3.88
C ARG A 85 5.09 -9.12 -3.54
N GLN A 86 4.83 -9.39 -2.26
CA GLN A 86 3.54 -9.93 -1.80
C GLN A 86 2.37 -8.99 -2.11
N LEU A 87 2.55 -7.68 -1.96
CA LEU A 87 1.57 -6.68 -2.37
C LEU A 87 1.32 -6.70 -3.87
N HIS A 88 2.38 -6.74 -4.67
CA HIS A 88 2.26 -6.79 -6.12
C HIS A 88 1.55 -8.07 -6.58
N ASP A 89 1.93 -9.23 -6.03
CA ASP A 89 1.32 -10.53 -6.33
C ASP A 89 -0.17 -10.58 -5.94
N ALA A 90 -0.53 -9.91 -4.84
CA ALA A 90 -1.93 -9.72 -4.44
C ALA A 90 -2.72 -8.81 -5.41
N GLY A 91 -2.06 -8.16 -6.36
CA GLY A 91 -2.66 -7.28 -7.36
C GLY A 91 -2.66 -5.80 -6.99
N CYS A 92 -1.76 -5.36 -6.10
CA CYS A 92 -1.58 -3.96 -5.75
C CYS A 92 -0.89 -3.20 -6.90
N GLU A 93 -1.53 -2.16 -7.45
CA GLU A 93 -0.95 -1.38 -8.55
C GLU A 93 -0.20 -0.12 -8.10
N LEU A 94 -0.69 0.51 -7.03
CA LEU A 94 -0.14 1.75 -6.50
C LEU A 94 0.45 1.50 -5.11
N ILE A 95 1.65 2.00 -4.85
CA ILE A 95 2.29 1.84 -3.54
C ILE A 95 2.87 3.16 -3.05
N THR A 96 2.63 3.44 -1.77
CA THR A 96 3.33 4.49 -1.03
C THR A 96 4.28 3.88 0.01
N ILE A 97 5.48 4.44 0.12
CA ILE A 97 6.50 4.03 1.08
C ILE A 97 6.91 5.27 1.88
N THR A 98 6.79 5.20 3.21
CA THR A 98 6.94 6.39 4.06
C THR A 98 7.68 6.13 5.36
N GLN A 99 8.13 7.19 6.05
CA GLN A 99 8.70 7.10 7.39
C GLN A 99 7.60 7.13 8.45
N TYR A 100 7.71 6.23 9.42
CA TYR A 100 6.94 6.27 10.66
C TYR A 100 7.35 7.49 11.48
N LEU A 101 6.38 8.35 11.76
CA LEU A 101 6.52 9.42 12.74
C LEU A 101 5.69 9.05 13.95
N ARG A 102 6.38 8.79 15.06
CA ARG A 102 5.75 8.41 16.32
C ARG A 102 4.80 9.51 16.81
N PRO A 103 3.49 9.25 16.93
CA PRO A 103 2.53 10.29 17.32
C PRO A 103 2.71 10.78 18.77
N SER A 104 3.06 9.87 19.68
CA SER A 104 3.34 10.19 21.08
C SER A 104 4.19 9.10 21.75
N VAL A 105 4.66 9.38 22.97
CA VAL A 105 5.44 8.42 23.78
C VAL A 105 4.70 7.13 24.15
N ARG A 106 3.39 7.07 23.94
CA ARG A 106 2.58 5.84 24.17
C ARG A 106 2.52 4.92 22.95
N HIS A 107 2.88 5.43 21.76
CA HIS A 107 2.88 4.65 20.53
C HIS A 107 4.21 3.90 20.36
N HIS A 108 4.23 2.93 19.45
CA HIS A 108 5.42 2.17 19.06
C HIS A 108 6.63 3.11 18.88
N PRO A 109 7.81 2.79 19.43
CA PRO A 109 9.00 3.62 19.24
C PRO A 109 9.43 3.65 17.77
N VAL A 110 10.14 4.71 17.38
CA VAL A 110 10.85 4.70 16.10
C VAL A 110 12.11 3.86 16.30
N GLU A 111 12.19 2.73 15.59
CA GLU A 111 13.33 1.81 15.65
C GLU A 111 14.46 2.26 14.71
N ARG A 112 14.10 2.90 13.59
CA ARG A 112 15.05 3.37 12.57
C ARG A 112 14.53 4.60 11.83
N TRP A 113 15.43 5.55 11.57
CA TRP A 113 15.21 6.63 10.62
C TRP A 113 15.79 6.23 9.26
N VAL A 114 14.93 6.00 8.29
CA VAL A 114 15.33 5.55 6.95
C VAL A 114 15.99 6.71 6.21
N LYS A 115 17.15 6.43 5.59
CA LYS A 115 17.89 7.46 4.84
C LYS A 115 17.13 7.81 3.55
N PRO A 116 17.19 9.08 3.08
CA PRO A 116 16.57 9.46 1.81
C PRO A 116 16.96 8.57 0.62
N GLN A 117 18.23 8.14 0.56
CA GLN A 117 18.73 7.24 -0.49
C GLN A 117 18.03 5.88 -0.49
N GLU A 118 17.71 5.32 0.68
CA GLU A 118 17.02 4.02 0.78
C GLU A 118 15.58 4.12 0.25
N PHE A 119 14.92 5.28 0.39
CA PHE A 119 13.63 5.52 -0.27
C PHE A 119 13.74 5.56 -1.80
N VAL A 120 14.86 6.07 -2.35
CA VAL A 120 15.11 6.04 -3.81
C VAL A 120 15.31 4.60 -4.28
N GLU A 121 16.14 3.82 -3.58
CA GLU A 121 16.37 2.40 -3.90
C GLU A 121 15.07 1.58 -3.84
N LEU A 122 14.24 1.82 -2.83
CA LEU A 122 12.93 1.19 -2.69
C LEU A 122 11.95 1.58 -3.80
N LYS A 123 12.03 2.83 -4.27
CA LYS A 123 11.24 3.29 -5.41
C LYS A 123 11.63 2.52 -6.66
N ASP A 124 12.93 2.46 -6.95
CA ASP A 124 13.47 1.79 -8.13
C ASP A 124 13.15 0.28 -8.10
N GLU A 125 13.25 -0.35 -6.93
CA GLU A 125 12.85 -1.76 -6.75
C GLU A 125 11.36 -1.97 -7.01
N ALA A 126 10.47 -1.14 -6.45
CA ALA A 126 9.03 -1.27 -6.71
C ALA A 126 8.69 -1.01 -8.19
N ASP A 127 9.36 -0.05 -8.82
CA ASP A 127 9.22 0.20 -10.26
C ASP A 127 9.69 -1.04 -11.08
N GLN A 128 10.76 -1.73 -10.66
CA GLN A 128 11.25 -2.98 -11.27
C GLN A 128 10.33 -4.18 -11.03
N ILE A 129 9.71 -4.30 -9.85
CA ILE A 129 8.73 -5.35 -9.53
C ILE A 129 7.52 -5.26 -10.47
N GLY A 130 7.14 -4.05 -10.87
CA GLY A 130 6.09 -3.84 -11.87
C GLY A 130 4.96 -2.92 -11.44
N PHE A 131 5.03 -2.29 -10.26
CA PHE A 131 4.02 -1.34 -9.79
C PHE A 131 3.73 -0.26 -10.85
N SER A 132 2.45 0.10 -10.96
CA SER A 132 1.98 1.10 -11.93
C SER A 132 2.24 2.53 -11.47
N GLY A 133 2.37 2.74 -10.17
CA GLY A 133 2.79 4.02 -9.61
C GLY A 133 3.37 3.87 -8.21
N VAL A 134 4.54 4.46 -8.02
CA VAL A 134 5.30 4.39 -6.77
C VAL A 134 5.60 5.78 -6.25
N MET A 135 5.27 6.04 -4.98
CA MET A 135 5.81 7.19 -4.24
C MET A 135 6.53 6.74 -2.98
N SER A 136 7.80 7.09 -2.88
CA SER A 136 8.66 6.70 -1.78
C SER A 136 9.37 7.93 -1.23
N GLY A 137 9.28 8.14 0.08
CA GLY A 137 9.98 9.24 0.74
C GLY A 137 9.51 9.50 2.16
N PRO A 138 10.32 10.21 2.98
CA PRO A 138 10.09 10.32 4.42
C PRO A 138 8.79 11.06 4.79
N LEU A 139 8.34 11.99 3.95
CA LEU A 139 7.11 12.77 4.18
C LEU A 139 5.97 12.38 3.23
N VAL A 140 6.13 11.31 2.45
CA VAL A 140 5.01 10.77 1.65
C VAL A 140 3.91 10.31 2.60
N ARG A 141 2.66 10.48 2.21
CA ARG A 141 1.49 9.94 2.94
C ARG A 141 0.60 9.25 1.92
N SER A 142 -0.28 8.36 2.37
CA SER A 142 -1.16 7.61 1.47
C SER A 142 -1.90 8.53 0.48
N SER A 143 -2.40 9.70 0.91
CA SER A 143 -3.09 10.65 0.01
C SER A 143 -2.19 11.66 -0.71
N TYR A 144 -0.89 11.74 -0.39
CA TYR A 144 0.01 12.74 -0.97
C TYR A 144 0.07 12.55 -2.50
N ARG A 145 -0.26 13.56 -3.31
CA ARG A 145 -0.22 13.48 -4.79
C ARG A 145 -0.95 12.25 -5.40
N ALA A 146 -2.00 11.76 -4.74
CA ALA A 146 -2.83 10.64 -5.21
C ALA A 146 -3.30 10.78 -6.68
N GLY A 147 -3.72 11.99 -7.08
CA GLY A 147 -4.14 12.25 -8.47
C GLY A 147 -3.04 12.02 -9.51
N ARG A 148 -1.76 12.26 -9.17
CA ARG A 148 -0.63 12.00 -10.08
C ARG A 148 -0.35 10.51 -10.21
N LEU A 149 -0.37 9.77 -9.10
CA LEU A 149 -0.24 8.32 -9.11
C LEU A 149 -1.31 7.66 -9.98
N PHE A 150 -2.57 8.10 -9.83
CA PHE A 150 -3.67 7.55 -10.61
C PHE A 150 -3.46 7.76 -12.12
N GLN A 151 -3.00 8.93 -12.55
CA GLN A 151 -2.72 9.19 -13.97
C GLN A 151 -1.63 8.26 -14.52
N GLN A 152 -0.55 8.06 -13.76
CA GLN A 152 0.52 7.13 -14.14
C GLN A 152 0.00 5.70 -14.32
N ALA A 153 -0.87 5.23 -13.42
CA ALA A 153 -1.47 3.91 -13.56
C ALA A 153 -2.40 3.80 -14.77
N MET A 154 -3.20 4.83 -15.04
CA MET A 154 -4.06 4.84 -16.22
C MET A 154 -3.27 4.83 -17.53
N GLU A 155 -2.16 5.56 -17.60
CA GLU A 155 -1.24 5.54 -18.75
C GLU A 155 -0.65 4.14 -18.96
N LYS A 156 -0.23 3.46 -17.88
CA LYS A 156 0.34 2.11 -17.95
C LYS A 156 -0.70 1.06 -18.35
N ARG A 157 -1.91 1.11 -17.78
CA ARG A 157 -3.05 0.24 -18.17
C ARG A 157 -3.42 0.41 -19.65
N SER A 158 -3.46 1.66 -20.14
CA SER A 158 -3.78 1.95 -21.55
C SER A 158 -2.74 1.37 -22.51
N ARG A 159 -1.46 1.32 -22.11
CA ARG A 159 -0.37 0.71 -22.90
C ARG A 159 -0.35 -0.81 -22.85
N ALA A 160 -0.85 -1.42 -21.78
CA ALA A 160 -0.88 -2.88 -21.63
C ALA A 160 -2.09 -3.54 -22.32
N GLY A 161 -3.15 -2.77 -22.57
CA GLY A 161 -4.35 -3.22 -23.29
C GLY A 161 -4.37 -2.87 -24.79
N ALA A 162 -3.32 -2.24 -25.32
CA ALA A 162 -3.11 -1.95 -26.74
C ALA A 162 -2.09 -2.94 -27.32
#